data_AF-A0A8J5CEB9-F1
#
_entry.id   AF-A0A8J5CEB9-F1
#
_cell.length_a   1.000
_cell.length_b   1.000
_cell.length_c   1.000
_cell.angle_alpha   90.00
_cell.angle_beta   90.00
_cell.angle_gamma   90.00
#
_symmetry.space_group_name_H-M   'P 1'
#
loop_
_entity.id
_entity.type
_entity.pdbx_description
1 polymer ?
#
loop_
_entity_poly.entity_id
_entity_poly.type
_entity_poly.pdbx_seq_one_letter_code
_entity_poly.pdbx_strand_id
1 'polypeptide(L)' 'MRIDMGCHIDGFITVVAHTHVIQEAPVTSRAADVIAAANTAAEVALRLVRPGKKTLQDYSLF' A
#
# COMPACT_ATOMS: atom_id res chain seq x y z
N MET A 1 -13.76 -1.47 2.58
CA MET A 1 -13.91 -0.21 1.85
C MET A 1 -12.54 0.31 1.43
N ARG A 2 -12.39 0.79 0.20
CA ARG A 2 -11.19 1.46 -0.29
C ARG A 2 -11.52 2.91 -0.58
N ILE A 3 -10.63 3.81 -0.18
CA ILE A 3 -10.71 5.25 -0.44
C ILE A 3 -9.42 5.60 -1.18
N ASP A 4 -9.53 6.25 -2.33
CA ASP A 4 -8.41 6.69 -3.16
C ASP A 4 -8.62 8.16 -3.51
N MET A 5 -7.61 8.99 -3.25
CA MET A 5 -7.65 10.43 -3.41
C MET A 5 -6.33 10.94 -3.94
N GLY A 6 -6.40 11.97 -4.77
CA GLY A 6 -5.22 12.70 -5.23
C GLY A 6 -5.48 14.19 -5.28
N CYS A 7 -4.42 14.98 -5.07
CA CYS A 7 -4.45 16.42 -5.27
C CYS A 7 -3.09 16.91 -5.79
N HIS A 8 -2.99 18.18 -6.13
CA HIS A 8 -1.72 18.82 -6.43
C HIS A 8 -1.68 20.25 -5.91
N ILE A 9 -0.49 20.72 -5.57
CA ILE A 9 -0.22 22.14 -5.25
C ILE A 9 0.87 22.59 -6.22
N ASP A 10 0.62 23.66 -6.98
CA ASP A 10 1.57 24.23 -7.95
C ASP A 10 2.18 23.21 -8.94
N GLY A 11 1.43 22.17 -9.29
CA GLY A 11 1.87 21.11 -10.21
C GLY A 11 2.58 19.93 -9.55
N PHE A 12 2.80 19.94 -8.23
CA PHE A 12 3.34 18.81 -7.47
C PHE A 12 2.22 17.87 -7.03
N ILE A 13 2.22 16.64 -7.54
CA ILE A 13 1.15 15.66 -7.35
C ILE A 13 1.33 14.87 -6.05
N THR A 14 0.25 14.68 -5.32
CA THR A 14 0.14 13.70 -4.23
C THR A 14 -1.03 12.76 -4.48
N VAL A 15 -0.81 11.47 -4.21
CA VAL A 15 -1.83 10.42 -4.30
C VAL A 15 -1.77 9.58 -3.03
N VAL A 16 -2.94 9.21 -2.51
CA VAL A 16 -3.08 8.40 -1.30
C VAL A 16 -4.25 7.43 -1.45
N ALA A 17 -4.02 6.17 -1.11
CA ALA A 17 -5.05 5.16 -1.05
C ALA A 17 -5.03 4.46 0.31
N HIS A 18 -6.21 4.30 0.92
CA HIS A 18 -6.39 3.62 2.20
C HIS A 18 -7.46 2.53 2.10
N THR A 19 -7.22 1.39 2.75
CA THR A 19 -8.17 0.28 2.82
C THR A 19 -8.58 0.05 4.26
N HIS A 20 -9.87 0.12 4.54
CA HIS A 20 -10.42 -0.05 5.88
C HIS A 20 -11.67 -0.94 5.85
N VAL A 21 -11.87 -1.76 6.88
CA VAL A 21 -13.10 -2.55 7.04
C VAL A 21 -14.03 -1.82 7.98
N ILE A 22 -15.30 -1.67 7.59
CA ILE A 22 -16.30 -1.00 8.42
C ILE A 22 -16.84 -2.02 9.42
N GLN A 23 -16.17 -2.17 10.56
CA GLN A 23 -16.62 -2.96 11.72
C GLN A 23 -15.83 -2.54 12.97
N GLU A 24 -16.40 -2.78 14.16
CA GLU A 24 -15.72 -2.49 15.43
C GLU A 24 -14.83 -3.65 15.92
N ALA A 25 -15.24 -4.89 15.65
CA ALA A 25 -14.49 -6.07 16.06
C ALA A 25 -13.24 -6.27 15.18
N PRO A 26 -12.19 -6.95 15.68
CA PRO A 26 -11.06 -7.35 14.85
C PRO A 26 -11.48 -8.20 13.64
N VAL A 27 -10.87 -7.96 12.48
CA VAL A 27 -11.08 -8.75 11.27
C VAL A 27 -10.14 -9.97 11.33
N THR A 28 -10.67 -11.19 11.22
CA THR A 28 -9.88 -12.44 11.27
C THR A 28 -10.09 -13.34 10.05
N SER A 29 -10.71 -12.81 8.99
CA SER A 29 -11.02 -13.55 7.75
C SER A 29 -9.97 -13.35 6.66
N ARG A 30 -10.15 -13.98 5.49
CA ARG A 30 -9.32 -13.73 4.28
C ARG A 30 -9.18 -12.26 3.93
N ALA A 31 -10.17 -11.43 4.29
CA ALA A 31 -10.08 -9.99 4.10
C ALA A 31 -8.98 -9.37 4.98
N ALA A 32 -8.78 -9.84 6.21
CA ALA A 32 -7.68 -9.43 7.07
C ALA A 32 -6.33 -9.80 6.47
N ASP A 33 -6.20 -11.03 5.95
CA ASP A 33 -4.96 -11.52 5.33
C ASP A 33 -4.52 -10.62 4.17
N VAL A 34 -5.46 -10.30 3.27
CA VAL A 34 -5.17 -9.44 2.11
C VAL A 34 -4.83 -8.01 2.54
N ILE A 35 -5.50 -7.47 3.57
CA ILE A 35 -5.21 -6.12 4.09
C ILE A 35 -3.82 -6.08 4.72
N ALA A 36 -3.46 -7.08 5.54
CA ALA A 36 -2.14 -7.19 6.16
C ALA A 36 -1.03 -7.39 5.12
N ALA A 37 -1.27 -8.24 4.10
CA ALA A 37 -0.35 -8.45 2.99
C ALA A 37 -0.13 -7.15 2.21
N ALA A 38 -1.20 -6.40 1.90
CA ALA A 38 -1.10 -5.13 1.20
C ALA A 38 -0.33 -4.07 2.01
N ASN A 39 -0.55 -3.99 3.33
CA ASN A 39 0.20 -3.08 4.20
C ASN A 39 1.69 -3.46 4.25
N THR A 40 1.99 -4.76 4.39
CA THR A 40 3.37 -5.27 4.37
C THR A 40 4.06 -4.92 3.04
N ALA A 41 3.38 -5.11 1.91
CA ALA A 41 3.92 -4.76 0.59
C ALA A 41 4.21 -3.25 0.47
N ALA A 42 3.30 -2.39 0.95
CA ALA A 42 3.52 -0.94 0.97
C ALA A 42 4.73 -0.55 1.82
N GLU A 43 4.88 -1.18 2.99
CA GLU A 43 6.02 -1.02 3.88
C GLU A 43 7.35 -1.46 3.26
N VAL A 44 7.34 -2.57 2.53
CA VAL A 44 8.50 -3.05 1.78
C VAL A 44 8.85 -2.06 0.67
N ALA A 45 7.88 -1.63 -0.13
CA ALA A 45 8.07 -0.65 -1.20
C ALA A 45 8.67 0.66 -0.67
N LEU A 46 8.14 1.20 0.43
CA LEU A 46 8.69 2.40 1.09
C LEU A 46 10.18 2.25 1.46
N ARG A 47 10.60 1.03 1.82
CA ARG A 47 12.00 0.74 2.20
C ARG A 47 12.87 0.44 0.99
N LEU A 48 12.33 -0.06 -0.12
CA LEU A 48 13.08 -0.46 -1.31
C LEU A 48 13.20 0.65 -2.37
N VAL A 49 12.25 1.59 -2.42
CA VAL A 49 12.30 2.72 -3.35
C VAL A 49 13.39 3.69 -2.92
N ARG A 50 14.60 3.44 -3.44
CA ARG A 50 15.80 4.26 -3.24
C ARG A 50 16.66 4.20 -4.51
N PRO A 51 17.51 5.20 -4.77
CA PRO A 51 18.42 5.18 -5.90
C PRO A 51 19.27 3.88 -5.93
N GLY A 52 19.44 3.30 -7.12
CA GLY A 52 20.26 2.09 -7.33
C GLY A 52 19.53 0.76 -7.16
N LYS A 53 18.24 0.75 -6.79
CA LYS A 53 17.38 -0.45 -6.76
C LYS A 53 16.57 -0.57 -8.06
N LYS A 54 16.47 -1.78 -8.61
CA LYS A 54 15.65 -2.05 -9.80
C LYS A 54 14.24 -2.43 -9.39
N THR A 55 13.24 -1.97 -10.13
CA THR A 55 11.82 -2.34 -9.92
C THR A 55 11.58 -3.85 -9.96
N LEU A 56 12.40 -4.60 -10.72
CA LEU A 56 12.29 -6.06 -10.83
C LEU A 56 12.87 -6.84 -9.64
N GLN A 57 13.60 -6.21 -8.71
CA GLN A 57 14.08 -6.90 -7.51
C GLN A 57 12.94 -7.32 -6.56
N ASP A 58 11.74 -6.76 -6.73
CA ASP A 58 10.56 -7.14 -5.97
C ASP A 58 9.88 -8.41 -6.51
N TYR A 59 10.13 -8.78 -7.78
CA TYR A 59 9.51 -9.94 -8.44
C TYR A 59 10.30 -11.23 -8.27
N SER A 60 11.58 -11.20 -7.87
CA SER A 60 12.37 -12.42 -7.63
C SER A 60 12.00 -13.14 -6.32
N LEU A 61 11.00 -12.63 -5.60
CA LEU A 61 10.47 -13.17 -4.35
C LEU A 61 9.05 -13.76 -4.51
N PHE A 62 8.55 -13.88 -5.75
CA PHE A 62 7.30 -14.57 -6.08
C PHE A 62 7.54 -15.65 -7.14
#